data_AF-A0A7Y5HH36-F1
#
_entry.id   AF-A0A7Y5HH36-F1
#
_cell.length_a   1.000
_cell.length_b   1.000
_cell.length_c   1.000
_cell.angle_alpha   90.00
_cell.angle_beta   90.00
_cell.angle_gamma   90.00
#
_symmetry.space_group_name_H-M   'P 1'
#
loop_
_entity.id
_entity.type
_entity.pdbx_description
1 polymer ?
#
loop_
_entity_poly.entity_id
_entity_poly.type
_entity_poly.pdbx_seq_one_letter_code
_entity_poly.pdbx_strand_id
1 'polypeptide(L)'
;MALPASVTLEPLEEARRLWEEALAARKREDLGSLLSALDLGLRAVEVLATHRLRPVAAKFPATIGMRLESPDPAVLPDRDACHAPPVLTFAEVVDLLSADDLPCASPALHSGWEDRRFSCARS
;
A
#
# COMPACT_ATOMS: atom_id res chain seq x y z
N MET A 1 -27.31 14.97 14.66
CA MET A 1 -27.14 13.86 13.70
C MET A 1 -26.00 13.00 14.19
N ALA A 2 -26.25 11.74 14.53
CA ALA A 2 -25.16 10.80 14.78
C ALA A 2 -24.52 10.46 13.44
N LEU A 3 -23.19 10.59 13.33
CA LEU A 3 -22.45 10.06 12.19
C LEU A 3 -22.69 8.54 12.14
N PRO A 4 -22.86 7.93 10.96
CA PRO A 4 -22.98 6.49 10.85
C PRO A 4 -21.75 5.85 11.49
N ALA A 5 -21.95 4.77 12.26
CA ALA A 5 -20.85 4.05 12.88
C ALA A 5 -19.81 3.70 11.80
N SER A 6 -18.59 4.21 11.96
CA SER A 6 -17.48 3.90 11.08
C SER A 6 -17.28 2.38 11.08
N VAL A 7 -17.58 1.72 9.96
CA VAL A 7 -17.33 0.29 9.81
C VAL A 7 -15.83 0.13 9.63
N THR A 8 -15.14 -0.35 10.65
CA THR A 8 -13.76 -0.81 10.53
C THR A 8 -13.77 -2.10 9.73
N LEU A 9 -13.10 -2.12 8.57
CA LEU A 9 -12.93 -3.32 7.77
C LEU A 9 -11.56 -3.93 8.02
N GLU A 10 -11.52 -5.25 8.21
CA GLU A 10 -10.23 -5.95 8.29
C GLU A 10 -9.47 -5.83 6.96
N PRO A 11 -8.13 -5.91 6.95
CA PRO A 11 -7.33 -5.64 5.75
C PRO A 11 -7.73 -6.47 4.52
N LEU A 12 -8.11 -7.74 4.70
CA LEU A 12 -8.57 -8.59 3.60
C LEU A 12 -9.95 -8.18 3.08
N GLU A 13 -10.84 -7.74 3.98
CA GLU A 13 -12.19 -7.30 3.62
C GLU A 13 -12.13 -5.97 2.87
N GLU A 14 -11.27 -5.06 3.33
CA GLU A 14 -11.04 -3.77 2.70
C GLU A 14 -10.42 -3.93 1.31
N ALA A 15 -9.39 -4.77 1.18
CA ALA A 15 -8.81 -5.07 -0.13
C ALA A 15 -9.82 -5.65 -1.11
N ARG A 16 -10.69 -6.56 -0.64
CA ARG A 16 -11.75 -7.13 -1.48
C ARG A 16 -12.74 -6.05 -1.92
N ARG A 17 -13.20 -5.20 -1.00
CA ARG A 17 -14.12 -4.09 -1.30
C ARG A 17 -13.54 -3.16 -2.37
N LEU A 18 -12.30 -2.72 -2.18
CA LEU A 18 -11.58 -1.86 -3.14
C LEU A 18 -11.46 -2.53 -4.52
N TRP A 19 -11.15 -3.83 -4.55
CA TRP A 19 -11.04 -4.58 -5.80
C TRP A 19 -12.39 -4.70 -6.54
N GLU A 20 -13.47 -4.98 -5.82
CA GLU A 20 -14.82 -5.04 -6.38
C GLU A 20 -15.26 -3.68 -6.94
N GLU A 21 -14.97 -2.59 -6.24
CA GLU A 21 -15.23 -1.23 -6.71
C GLU A 21 -14.38 -0.88 -7.94
N ALA A 22 -13.11 -1.28 -7.97
CA ALA A 22 -12.24 -1.11 -9.13
C ALA A 22 -12.82 -1.83 -10.38
N LEU A 23 -13.27 -3.08 -10.22
CA LEU A 23 -13.91 -3.84 -11.29
C LEU A 23 -15.23 -3.20 -11.74
N ALA A 24 -16.01 -2.63 -10.82
CA ALA A 24 -17.24 -1.93 -11.15
C ALA A 24 -16.97 -0.62 -11.91
N ALA A 25 -15.97 0.17 -11.49
CA ALA A 25 -15.55 1.40 -12.16
C ALA A 25 -15.02 1.10 -13.58
N ARG A 26 -14.22 0.04 -13.74
CA ARG A 26 -13.67 -0.37 -15.05
C ARG A 26 -14.75 -0.59 -16.11
N LYS A 27 -15.93 -1.10 -15.73
CA LYS A 27 -17.05 -1.41 -16.65
C LYS A 27 -17.70 -0.17 -17.28
N ARG A 28 -17.44 1.04 -16.76
CA ARG A 28 -18.06 2.28 -17.23
C ARG A 28 -17.34 2.90 -18.43
N GLU A 29 -16.10 2.48 -18.69
CA GLU A 29 -15.29 2.81 -19.88
C GLU A 29 -15.07 4.31 -20.18
N ASP A 30 -15.45 5.21 -19.28
CA ASP A 30 -15.06 6.62 -19.32
C ASP A 30 -13.73 6.87 -18.59
N LEU A 31 -13.02 7.92 -18.98
CA LEU A 31 -11.69 8.23 -18.45
C LEU A 31 -11.67 8.40 -16.92
N GLY A 32 -12.68 9.04 -16.34
CA GLY A 32 -12.76 9.28 -14.90
C GLY A 32 -12.94 7.96 -14.13
N SER A 33 -13.80 7.08 -14.63
CA SER A 33 -14.00 5.75 -14.05
C SER A 33 -12.79 4.82 -14.26
N LEU A 34 -12.06 4.95 -15.37
CA LEU A 34 -10.81 4.20 -15.58
C LEU A 34 -9.69 4.64 -14.62
N LEU A 35 -9.55 5.95 -14.37
CA LEU A 35 -8.64 6.46 -13.34
C LEU A 35 -9.04 5.97 -11.95
N SER A 36 -10.34 6.03 -11.62
CA SER A 36 -10.87 5.51 -10.36
C SER A 36 -10.60 4.01 -10.20
N ALA A 37 -10.76 3.23 -11.28
CA ALA A 37 -10.47 1.80 -11.27
C ALA A 37 -8.99 1.50 -11.02
N LEU A 38 -8.09 2.30 -11.60
CA LEU A 38 -6.65 2.21 -11.36
C LEU A 38 -6.33 2.50 -9.89
N ASP A 39 -6.79 3.62 -9.35
CA ASP A 39 -6.49 4.04 -7.99
C ASP A 39 -7.00 3.03 -6.95
N LEU A 40 -8.24 2.57 -7.10
CA LEU A 40 -8.85 1.56 -6.23
C LEU A 40 -8.12 0.21 -6.32
N GLY A 41 -7.75 -0.20 -7.54
CA GLY A 41 -7.02 -1.44 -7.77
C GLY A 41 -5.62 -1.42 -7.16
N LEU A 42 -4.88 -0.32 -7.33
CA LEU A 42 -3.57 -0.12 -6.71
C LEU A 42 -3.68 -0.17 -5.18
N ARG A 43 -4.67 0.54 -4.62
CA ARG A 43 -4.90 0.55 -3.18
C ARG A 43 -5.22 -0.83 -2.61
N ALA A 44 -6.04 -1.62 -3.31
CA ALA A 44 -6.33 -3.00 -2.91
C ALA A 44 -5.06 -3.86 -2.83
N VAL A 45 -4.15 -3.72 -3.80
CA VAL A 45 -2.87 -4.43 -3.83
C VAL A 45 -1.98 -4.00 -2.67
N GLU A 46 -1.87 -2.69 -2.41
CA GLU A 46 -1.07 -2.15 -1.31
C GLU A 46 -1.51 -2.70 0.06
N VAL A 47 -2.83 -2.71 0.30
CA VAL A 47 -3.43 -3.25 1.54
C VAL A 47 -3.08 -4.74 1.70
N LEU A 48 -3.26 -5.54 0.65
CA LEU A 48 -2.94 -6.97 0.67
C LEU A 48 -1.46 -7.24 0.89
N ALA A 49 -0.59 -6.53 0.15
CA ALA A 49 0.84 -6.73 0.25
C ALA A 49 1.36 -6.35 1.64
N THR A 50 0.92 -5.21 2.16
CA THR A 50 1.26 -4.76 3.53
C THR A 50 0.82 -5.80 4.56
N HIS A 51 -0.41 -6.30 4.47
CA HIS A 51 -0.91 -7.34 5.36
C HIS A 51 -0.08 -8.63 5.29
N ARG A 52 0.36 -9.04 4.09
CA ARG A 52 1.19 -10.24 3.88
C ARG A 52 2.65 -10.07 4.32
N LEU A 53 3.18 -8.85 4.26
CA LEU A 53 4.56 -8.52 4.65
C LEU A 53 4.70 -8.28 6.17
N ARG A 54 3.63 -7.88 6.86
CA ARG A 54 3.63 -7.62 8.31
C ARG A 54 4.24 -8.76 9.16
N PRO A 55 3.97 -10.06 8.93
CA PRO A 55 4.56 -11.15 9.72
C PRO A 55 6.10 -11.24 9.63
N VAL A 56 6.70 -10.64 8.59
CA VAL A 56 8.15 -10.62 8.38
C VAL A 56 8.73 -9.21 8.52
N ALA A 57 7.98 -8.26 9.12
CA ALA A 57 8.40 -6.87 9.31
C ALA A 57 9.79 -6.74 9.97
N ALA A 58 10.09 -7.59 10.94
CA ALA A 58 11.38 -7.61 11.64
C ALA A 58 12.59 -8.00 10.76
N LYS A 59 12.36 -8.53 9.55
CA LYS A 59 13.43 -8.79 8.57
C LYS A 59 13.82 -7.55 7.76
N PHE A 60 12.97 -6.52 7.80
CA PHE A 60 13.22 -5.24 7.15
C PHE A 60 13.87 -4.25 8.12
N PRO A 61 14.45 -3.14 7.60
CA PRO A 61 14.87 -2.01 8.42
C PRO A 61 13.75 -1.49 9.30
N ALA A 62 14.10 -0.95 10.47
CA ALA A 62 13.13 -0.44 11.44
C ALA A 62 12.15 0.58 10.82
N THR A 63 12.61 1.42 9.89
CA THR A 63 11.77 2.40 9.17
C THR A 63 10.69 1.73 8.33
N ILE A 64 11.01 0.64 7.63
CA ILE A 64 10.08 -0.12 6.80
C ILE A 64 9.18 -0.99 7.68
N GLY A 65 9.75 -1.63 8.71
CA GLY A 65 8.99 -2.39 9.71
C GLY A 65 7.90 -1.54 10.36
N MET A 66 8.23 -0.31 10.78
CA MET A 66 7.24 0.64 11.32
C MET A 66 6.11 0.94 10.33
N ARG A 67 6.41 1.09 9.03
CA ARG A 67 5.40 1.35 7.99
C ARG A 67 4.53 0.14 7.66
N LEU A 68 5.03 -1.08 7.90
CA LEU A 68 4.27 -2.33 7.78
C LEU A 68 3.34 -2.55 8.99
N GLU A 69 3.74 -2.08 10.16
CA GLU A 69 2.98 -2.20 11.40
C GLU A 69 1.94 -1.08 11.56
N SER A 70 2.28 0.15 11.15
CA SER A 70 1.44 1.33 11.33
C SER A 70 1.53 2.27 10.11
N PRO A 71 0.40 2.78 9.61
CA PRO A 71 -0.96 2.62 10.13
C PRO A 71 -1.56 1.26 9.77
N ASP A 72 -2.64 0.87 10.45
CA ASP A 72 -3.41 -0.30 10.06
C ASP A 72 -3.86 -0.17 8.59
N PRO A 73 -3.56 -1.15 7.70
CA PRO A 73 -4.04 -1.14 6.32
C PRO A 73 -5.57 -1.19 6.23
N ALA A 74 -6.29 -1.52 7.31
CA ALA A 74 -7.70 -1.22 7.47
C ALA A 74 -7.99 0.27 7.25
N VAL A 75 -9.02 0.58 6.46
CA VAL A 75 -9.50 1.95 6.29
C VAL A 75 -10.34 2.34 7.49
N LEU A 76 -9.99 3.47 8.11
CA LEU A 76 -10.74 4.09 9.19
C LEU A 76 -11.26 5.43 8.65
N PRO A 77 -12.55 5.53 8.29
CA PRO A 77 -13.11 6.71 7.61
C PRO A 77 -12.74 8.04 8.29
N ASP A 78 -12.78 8.09 9.63
CA ASP A 78 -12.48 9.30 10.40
C ASP A 78 -10.98 9.66 10.40
N ARG A 79 -10.11 8.64 10.45
CA ARG A 79 -8.65 8.80 10.36
C ARG A 79 -8.24 9.30 8.97
N ASP A 80 -8.76 8.62 7.95
CA ASP A 80 -8.35 8.78 6.57
C ASP A 80 -8.95 10.04 5.92
N ALA A 81 -10.07 10.55 6.45
CA ALA A 81 -10.66 11.82 6.01
C ALA A 81 -9.86 13.06 6.44
N CYS A 82 -9.12 12.99 7.55
CA CYS A 82 -8.38 14.13 8.09
C CYS A 82 -6.91 14.13 7.64
N HIS A 83 -6.28 12.95 7.58
CA HIS A 83 -4.89 12.78 7.17
C HIS A 83 -4.74 11.48 6.38
N ALA A 84 -4.33 11.58 5.12
CA ALA A 84 -3.90 10.40 4.36
C ALA A 84 -2.70 9.77 5.09
N PRO A 85 -2.84 8.56 5.65
CA PRO A 85 -1.76 7.97 6.42
C PRO A 85 -0.57 7.62 5.50
N PRO A 86 0.68 7.66 5.99
CA PRO A 86 1.86 7.32 5.19
C PRO A 86 1.96 5.81 4.96
N VAL A 87 1.13 5.31 4.06
CA VAL A 87 1.05 3.91 3.63
C VAL A 87 2.15 3.58 2.63
N LEU A 88 2.48 2.31 2.47
CA LEU A 88 3.34 1.87 1.37
C LEU A 88 2.58 2.02 0.06
N THR A 89 3.20 2.72 -0.89
CA THR A 89 2.70 2.85 -2.25
C THR A 89 2.98 1.59 -3.06
N PHE A 90 2.28 1.42 -4.17
CA PHE A 90 2.50 0.30 -5.09
C PHE A 90 3.97 0.16 -5.52
N ALA A 91 4.65 1.25 -5.84
CA ALA A 91 6.06 1.23 -6.23
C ALA A 91 6.95 0.70 -5.10
N GLU A 92 6.71 1.12 -3.87
CA GLU A 92 7.43 0.64 -2.69
C GLU A 92 7.12 -0.84 -2.39
N VAL A 93 5.88 -1.27 -2.58
CA VAL A 93 5.49 -2.68 -2.45
C VAL A 93 6.20 -3.55 -3.48
N VAL A 94 6.22 -3.13 -4.75
CA VAL A 94 6.93 -3.84 -5.81
C VAL A 94 8.41 -3.96 -5.47
N ASP A 95 9.00 -2.89 -4.98
CA ASP A 95 10.41 -2.87 -4.60
C ASP A 95 10.73 -3.84 -3.46
N LEU A 96 9.88 -3.91 -2.44
CA LEU A 96 10.01 -4.85 -1.31
C LEU A 96 9.82 -6.32 -1.70
N LEU A 97 9.10 -6.60 -2.78
CA LEU A 97 8.83 -7.94 -3.28
C LEU A 97 9.80 -8.37 -4.40
N SER A 98 10.58 -7.44 -4.92
CA SER A 98 11.51 -7.69 -6.02
C SER A 98 12.75 -8.45 -5.54
N ALA A 99 13.37 -9.19 -6.45
CA ALA A 99 14.64 -9.84 -6.16
C ALA A 99 15.77 -8.81 -6.03
N ASP A 100 16.74 -9.09 -5.14
CA ASP A 100 17.83 -8.18 -4.79
C ASP A 100 18.73 -7.78 -5.98
N ASP A 101 18.66 -8.50 -7.10
CA ASP A 101 19.43 -8.25 -8.33
C ASP A 101 18.73 -7.29 -9.32
N LEU A 102 17.49 -6.86 -9.04
CA LEU A 102 16.76 -5.91 -9.86
C LEU A 102 17.02 -4.46 -9.44
N PRO A 103 16.97 -3.49 -10.39
CA PRO A 103 17.05 -2.07 -10.06
C PRO A 103 15.90 -1.65 -9.14
N CYS A 104 16.20 -0.79 -8.16
CA CYS A 104 15.20 -0.32 -7.21
C CYS A 104 14.14 0.57 -7.89
N ALA A 105 12.87 0.22 -7.72
CA ALA A 105 11.73 1.00 -8.18
C ALA A 105 11.48 2.22 -7.28
N SER A 106 11.84 2.16 -6.00
CA SER A 106 11.71 3.27 -5.06
C SER A 106 13.02 3.52 -4.29
N PRO A 107 14.05 4.13 -4.92
CA PRO A 107 15.34 4.38 -4.26
C PRO A 107 15.23 5.22 -2.98
N ALA A 108 14.24 6.11 -2.89
CA ALA A 108 13.99 6.94 -1.71
C ALA A 108 13.59 6.10 -0.48
N LEU A 109 12.90 4.96 -0.68
CA LEU A 109 12.55 4.02 0.39
C LEU A 109 13.80 3.45 1.08
N HIS A 110 14.87 3.26 0.31
CA HIS A 110 16.14 2.68 0.75
C HIS A 110 17.20 3.73 1.07
N SER A 111 16.85 5.02 1.06
CA SER A 111 17.81 6.08 1.39
C SER A 111 18.36 5.90 2.81
N GLY A 112 19.69 5.85 2.95
CA GLY A 112 20.38 5.50 4.20
C GLY A 112 20.63 3.99 4.41
N TRP A 113 20.30 3.15 3.42
CA TRP A 113 20.44 1.69 3.46
C TRP A 113 21.59 1.14 2.60
N GLU A 114 22.45 2.03 2.08
CA GLU A 114 23.43 1.76 1.02
C GLU A 114 24.52 0.74 1.38
N ASP A 115 24.66 0.37 2.65
CA ASP A 115 25.80 -0.43 3.13
C ASP A 115 25.50 -1.91 3.40
N ARG A 116 24.25 -2.41 3.29
CA ARG A 116 23.96 -3.84 3.57
C ARG A 116 22.91 -4.42 2.63
N ARG A 117 23.40 -5.15 1.62
CA ARG A 117 22.72 -6.16 0.78
C ARG A 117 21.81 -5.70 -0.36
N PHE A 118 21.25 -4.50 -0.32
CA PHE A 118 20.42 -3.97 -1.41
C PHE A 118 21.10 -2.75 -2.00
N SER A 119 22.11 -2.99 -2.83
CA SER A 119 22.71 -1.90 -3.61
C SER A 119 21.70 -1.52 -4.69
N CYS A 120 20.84 -0.54 -4.42
CA CYS A 120 20.31 0.26 -5.51
C CYS A 120 21.53 0.79 -6.26
N ALA A 121 21.88 0.16 -7.38
CA ALA A 121 22.92 0.66 -8.25
C ALA A 121 22.44 2.03 -8.72
N ARG A 122 23.00 3.09 -8.14
CA ARG A 122 22.77 4.47 -8.59
C ARG A 122 23.31 4.55 -10.01
N SER A 123 22.42 4.39 -11.00
CA SER A 123 22.69 4.71 -12.41
C SER A 123 22.73 6.22 -12.61
#